data_AF-A0A6A5AIV0-F1
#
_entry.id   AF-A0A6A5AIV0-F1
#
_cell.length_a   1.000
_cell.length_b   1.000
_cell.length_c   1.000
_cell.angle_alpha   90.00
_cell.angle_beta   90.00
_cell.angle_gamma   90.00
#
_symmetry.space_group_name_H-M   'P 1'
#
loop_
_entity.id
_entity.type
_entity.pdbx_description
1 polymer ?
#
loop_
_entity_poly.entity_id
_entity_poly.type
_entity_poly.pdbx_seq_one_letter_code
_entity_poly.pdbx_strand_id
1 'polypeptide(L)'
;MHFKTVVPDTAFGLHDEPKIFMETMSKGWVQLVCYCLAVSFALSCAMLIPSFPINEKAFELTRLSTVQLSDTSYAVESAATTPLPASTRYLSIQGAFCEMSATILAPTGVSVLTLNYTISFDMEAKKMFDTVSGSKTIGCDCDNSVCRMVPDQSDNGLTDLVYFPWFQDADEDLIRPLVADTDPHEFTLRATFELSSSYVSATPVSPIPHLSFLAHYSYIEHVIDLVNVLVFALDLLVIFVWGYLTRKVEHKLPERSLISVILFVNFIATFPFMFVTKFFFPTSVSLHQVYLFCHAWQACSSGIWLLCLLFALDMQRKRVFGCRFYLVKLTLGVVVLSLYLWVYYSTLPYQWILMLNVSWRSLSVPSSAAS
;
A
#
# COMPACT_ATOMS: atom_id res chain seq x y z
N MET A 1 27.19 -46.59 39.64
CA MET A 1 26.47 -45.75 38.66
C MET A 1 25.09 -45.43 39.21
N HIS A 2 24.60 -44.20 38.96
CA HIS A 2 23.31 -43.62 39.34
C HIS A 2 23.17 -42.94 40.72
N PHE A 3 23.94 -41.86 40.89
CA PHE A 3 23.44 -40.63 41.52
C PHE A 3 22.86 -39.74 40.40
N LYS A 4 21.58 -39.90 40.09
CA LYS A 4 20.79 -38.91 39.31
C LYS A 4 19.42 -38.80 39.99
N THR A 5 19.44 -38.36 41.24
CA THR A 5 18.27 -37.81 41.90
C THR A 5 18.28 -36.30 41.65
N VAL A 6 17.13 -35.84 41.16
CA VAL A 6 16.78 -34.45 40.89
C VAL A 6 17.14 -33.60 42.10
N VAL A 7 18.16 -32.74 41.93
CA VAL A 7 18.39 -31.64 42.85
C VAL A 7 17.35 -30.57 42.49
N PRO A 8 16.43 -30.18 43.38
CA PRO A 8 15.54 -29.07 43.12
C PRO A 8 16.36 -27.79 42.97
N ASP A 9 15.99 -26.94 42.00
CA ASP A 9 16.65 -25.66 41.68
C ASP A 9 16.74 -24.67 42.87
N THR A 10 16.19 -25.03 44.03
CA THR A 10 16.31 -24.30 45.30
C THR A 10 17.60 -24.59 46.07
N ALA A 11 18.35 -25.65 45.73
CA ALA A 11 19.55 -26.05 46.48
C ALA A 11 20.83 -25.32 46.06
N PHE A 12 20.84 -24.67 44.89
CA PHE A 12 21.90 -23.75 44.49
C PHE A 12 21.38 -22.33 44.64
N GLY A 13 21.72 -21.67 45.75
CA GLY A 13 21.51 -20.24 45.96
C GLY A 13 22.36 -19.39 45.00
N LEU A 14 22.08 -19.49 43.69
CA LEU A 14 22.82 -18.77 42.65
C LEU A 14 22.01 -17.66 41.97
N HIS A 15 20.76 -17.43 42.36
CA HIS A 15 20.01 -16.23 41.96
C HIS A 15 19.01 -15.84 43.07
N ASP A 16 19.34 -14.81 43.86
CA ASP A 16 18.49 -14.16 44.87
C ASP A 16 17.30 -13.37 44.27
N GLU A 17 16.89 -13.70 43.05
CA GLU A 17 15.76 -13.05 42.39
C GLU A 17 14.54 -13.96 42.49
N PRO A 18 13.40 -13.47 43.04
CA PRO A 18 12.22 -14.29 43.27
C PRO A 18 11.65 -14.79 41.93
N LYS A 19 11.77 -16.09 41.68
CA LYS A 19 11.21 -16.76 40.50
C LYS A 19 9.72 -17.00 40.70
N ILE A 20 8.88 -16.21 40.03
CA ILE A 20 7.42 -16.39 40.05
C ILE A 20 7.01 -17.52 39.08
N PHE A 21 6.07 -18.37 39.48
CA PHE A 21 5.42 -19.33 38.59
C PHE A 21 4.44 -18.59 37.68
N MET A 22 4.64 -18.63 36.37
CA MET A 22 3.72 -17.99 35.43
C MET A 22 2.40 -18.76 35.35
N GLU A 23 1.30 -18.15 35.77
CA GLU A 23 -0.04 -18.70 35.61
C GLU A 23 -0.59 -18.51 34.19
N THR A 24 -0.10 -17.49 33.47
CA THR A 24 -0.76 -17.01 32.24
C THR A 24 -0.13 -17.51 30.94
N MET A 25 1.07 -18.11 30.99
CA MET A 25 1.80 -18.57 29.81
C MET A 25 2.36 -19.99 29.96
N SER A 26 1.57 -20.98 29.53
CA SER A 26 2.04 -22.37 29.43
C SER A 26 2.99 -22.53 28.22
N LYS A 27 3.84 -23.57 28.26
CA LYS A 27 4.66 -23.94 27.07
C LYS A 27 3.79 -24.22 25.85
N GLY A 28 2.58 -24.77 26.04
CA GLY A 28 1.61 -25.02 24.98
C GLY A 28 1.04 -23.73 24.37
N TRP A 29 0.83 -22.68 25.17
CA TRP A 29 0.38 -21.38 24.66
C TRP A 29 1.42 -20.75 23.73
N VAL A 30 2.70 -20.77 24.13
CA VAL A 30 3.79 -20.25 23.29
C VAL A 30 3.92 -21.03 21.98
N GLN A 31 3.83 -22.36 22.04
CA GLN A 31 3.82 -23.20 20.86
C GLN A 31 2.65 -22.85 19.93
N LEU A 32 1.45 -22.70 20.48
CA LEU A 32 0.27 -22.30 19.72
C LEU A 32 0.48 -20.97 19.00
N VAL A 33 0.98 -19.94 19.70
CA VAL A 33 1.22 -18.62 19.10
C VAL A 33 2.27 -18.70 17.99
N CYS A 34 3.36 -19.43 18.20
CA CYS A 34 4.38 -19.63 17.16
C CYS A 34 3.83 -20.40 15.95
N TYR A 35 3.01 -21.42 16.16
CA TYR A 35 2.36 -22.14 15.06
C TYR A 35 1.35 -21.25 14.32
N CYS A 36 0.57 -20.45 15.03
CA CYS A 36 -0.33 -19.48 14.42
C CYS A 36 0.45 -18.47 13.57
N LEU A 37 1.58 -17.94 14.06
CA LEU A 37 2.45 -17.03 13.31
C LEU A 37 3.06 -17.70 12.06
N ALA A 38 3.50 -18.95 12.18
CA ALA A 38 4.03 -19.68 11.04
C ALA A 38 2.96 -19.98 9.99
N VAL A 39 1.75 -20.34 10.42
CA VAL A 39 0.60 -20.57 9.54
C VAL A 39 0.15 -19.28 8.88
N SER A 40 0.04 -18.16 9.61
CA SER A 40 -0.33 -16.88 9.01
C SER A 40 0.74 -16.36 8.06
N PHE A 41 2.03 -16.56 8.35
CA PHE A 41 3.11 -16.30 7.39
C PHE A 41 2.97 -17.15 6.12
N ALA A 42 2.76 -18.46 6.27
CA ALA A 42 2.58 -19.37 5.13
C ALA A 42 1.34 -19.02 4.30
N LEU A 43 0.23 -18.65 4.94
CA LEU A 43 -0.99 -18.18 4.26
C LEU A 43 -0.73 -16.85 3.54
N SER A 44 -0.01 -15.92 4.16
CA SER A 44 0.36 -14.64 3.53
C SER A 44 1.21 -14.89 2.28
N CYS A 45 2.20 -15.79 2.36
CA CYS A 45 2.98 -16.20 1.20
C CYS A 45 2.12 -16.92 0.14
N ALA A 46 1.14 -17.74 0.56
CA ALA A 46 0.24 -18.43 -0.34
C ALA A 46 -0.70 -17.46 -1.08
N MET A 47 -1.12 -16.36 -0.43
CA MET A 47 -1.92 -15.30 -1.05
C MET A 47 -1.13 -14.51 -2.10
N LEU A 48 0.20 -14.58 -2.11
CA LEU A 48 1.03 -13.99 -3.17
C LEU A 48 1.13 -14.88 -4.43
N ILE A 49 0.67 -16.14 -4.36
CA ILE A 49 0.74 -17.08 -5.48
C ILE A 49 -0.33 -16.80 -6.55
N PRO A 50 -1.63 -16.64 -6.21
CA PRO A 50 -2.62 -16.25 -7.21
C PRO A 50 -2.47 -14.78 -7.57
N SER A 51 -2.26 -14.48 -8.85
CA SER A 51 -2.45 -13.13 -9.38
C SER A 51 -3.96 -12.82 -9.32
N PHE A 52 -4.38 -12.00 -8.37
CA PHE A 52 -5.75 -11.50 -8.39
C PHE A 52 -5.89 -10.55 -9.59
N PRO A 53 -6.85 -10.79 -10.51
CA PRO A 53 -7.04 -9.90 -11.64
C PRO A 53 -7.46 -8.53 -11.11
N ILE A 54 -6.69 -7.52 -11.47
CA ILE A 54 -7.10 -6.13 -11.36
C ILE A 54 -7.87 -5.83 -12.64
N ASN A 55 -9.13 -5.45 -12.48
CA ASN A 55 -9.95 -5.03 -13.61
C ASN A 55 -9.70 -3.55 -13.88
N GLU A 56 -9.74 -3.19 -15.15
CA GLU A 56 -9.53 -1.82 -15.61
C GLU A 56 -10.82 -1.31 -16.27
N LYS A 57 -11.23 -0.09 -15.93
CA LYS A 57 -12.34 0.61 -16.59
C LYS A 57 -11.84 1.96 -17.08
N ALA A 58 -11.92 2.17 -18.40
CA ALA A 58 -11.53 3.41 -19.04
C ALA A 58 -12.70 4.40 -19.08
N PHE A 59 -12.39 5.66 -18.82
CA PHE A 59 -13.27 6.81 -18.92
C PHE A 59 -12.63 7.83 -19.86
N GLU A 60 -13.40 8.29 -20.84
CA GLU A 60 -12.92 9.31 -21.78
C GLU A 60 -12.96 10.68 -21.11
N LEU A 61 -11.84 11.41 -21.18
CA LEU A 61 -11.78 12.79 -20.73
C LEU A 61 -12.26 13.71 -21.86
N THR A 62 -13.29 14.50 -21.57
CA THR A 62 -13.79 15.50 -22.53
C THR A 62 -12.86 16.70 -22.55
N ARG A 63 -12.40 17.07 -23.75
CA ARG A 63 -11.45 18.17 -23.95
C ARG A 63 -12.18 19.50 -23.83
N LEU A 64 -11.79 20.31 -22.85
CA LEU A 64 -12.35 21.64 -22.62
C LEU A 64 -11.59 22.71 -23.40
N SER A 65 -10.26 22.67 -23.36
CA SER A 65 -9.42 23.62 -24.06
C SER A 65 -8.11 22.98 -24.55
N THR A 66 -7.58 23.52 -25.65
CA THR A 66 -6.26 23.17 -26.17
C THR A 66 -5.55 24.43 -26.61
N VAL A 67 -4.32 24.61 -26.12
CA VAL A 67 -3.44 25.71 -26.51
C VAL A 67 -2.19 25.11 -27.12
N GLN A 68 -1.95 25.36 -28.39
CA GLN A 68 -0.72 24.97 -29.04
C GLN A 68 0.41 25.92 -28.59
N LEU A 69 1.49 25.36 -28.05
CA LEU A 69 2.64 26.13 -27.55
C LEU A 69 3.79 26.13 -28.58
N SER A 70 3.96 25.04 -29.31
CA SER A 70 4.85 24.91 -30.46
C SER A 70 4.32 23.87 -31.46
N ASP A 71 5.05 23.55 -32.52
CA ASP A 71 4.64 22.50 -33.46
C ASP A 71 4.53 21.12 -32.81
N THR A 72 5.34 20.85 -31.79
CA THR A 72 5.36 19.56 -31.08
C THR A 72 5.00 19.65 -29.60
N SER A 73 4.60 20.84 -29.12
CA SER A 73 4.17 21.03 -27.74
C SER A 73 2.80 21.69 -27.64
N TYR A 74 2.00 21.20 -26.70
CA TYR A 74 0.64 21.67 -26.50
C TYR A 74 0.21 21.53 -25.04
N ALA A 75 -0.66 22.44 -24.61
CA ALA A 75 -1.35 22.38 -23.34
C ALA A 75 -2.80 21.96 -23.56
N VAL A 76 -3.30 21.05 -22.72
CA VAL A 76 -4.69 20.62 -22.72
C VAL A 76 -5.30 20.79 -21.34
N GLU A 77 -6.57 21.13 -21.35
CA GLU A 77 -7.46 21.03 -20.20
C GLU A 77 -8.60 20.09 -20.58
N SER A 78 -8.82 19.06 -19.77
CA SER A 78 -9.85 18.06 -19.99
C SER A 78 -10.58 17.78 -18.69
N ALA A 79 -11.86 17.45 -18.78
CA ALA A 79 -12.69 17.13 -17.63
C ALA A 79 -13.54 15.89 -17.88
N ALA A 80 -13.89 15.20 -16.80
CA ALA A 80 -14.87 14.11 -16.82
C ALA A 80 -15.72 14.18 -15.55
N THR A 81 -17.00 13.88 -15.69
CA THR A 81 -17.90 13.67 -14.55
C THR A 81 -18.42 12.26 -14.63
N THR A 82 -17.84 11.35 -13.86
CA THR A 82 -18.10 9.91 -13.96
C THR A 82 -18.07 9.25 -12.59
N PRO A 83 -18.98 8.30 -12.31
CA PRO A 83 -18.86 7.45 -11.14
C PRO A 83 -17.72 6.44 -11.34
N LEU A 84 -17.00 6.14 -10.27
CA LEU A 84 -15.95 5.12 -10.31
C LEU A 84 -16.51 3.76 -9.89
N PRO A 85 -15.93 2.64 -10.35
CA PRO A 85 -16.25 1.34 -9.77
C PRO A 85 -15.97 1.36 -8.27
N ALA A 86 -16.85 0.74 -7.49
CA ALA A 86 -16.54 0.43 -6.10
C ALA A 86 -15.24 -0.38 -6.01
N SER A 87 -14.51 -0.30 -4.91
CA SER A 87 -13.17 -0.90 -4.72
C SER A 87 -12.05 -0.38 -5.63
N THR A 88 -12.20 0.83 -6.20
CA THR A 88 -11.10 1.47 -6.94
C THR A 88 -9.96 1.84 -5.99
N ARG A 89 -8.75 1.31 -6.22
CA ARG A 89 -7.56 1.58 -5.40
C ARG A 89 -6.53 2.45 -6.09
N TYR A 90 -6.50 2.41 -7.42
CA TYR A 90 -5.56 3.20 -8.21
C TYR A 90 -6.27 3.83 -9.39
N LEU A 91 -5.80 5.01 -9.72
CA LEU A 91 -6.18 5.71 -10.93
C LEU A 91 -4.93 5.92 -11.76
N SER A 92 -5.10 5.81 -13.06
CA SER A 92 -4.05 6.11 -14.00
C SER A 92 -4.54 6.97 -15.15
N ILE A 93 -3.62 7.76 -15.70
CA ILE A 93 -3.89 8.61 -16.85
C ILE A 93 -3.11 8.02 -18.02
N GLN A 94 -3.82 7.71 -19.10
CA GLN A 94 -3.25 7.23 -20.35
C GLN A 94 -3.51 8.23 -21.47
N GLY A 95 -2.75 8.12 -22.56
CA GLY A 95 -2.94 8.93 -23.76
C GLY A 95 -2.60 8.15 -25.01
N ALA A 96 -3.39 8.36 -26.07
CA ALA A 96 -3.20 7.72 -27.37
C ALA A 96 -2.15 8.47 -28.21
N PHE A 97 -0.89 8.48 -27.75
CA PHE A 97 0.15 9.29 -28.40
C PHE A 97 0.59 8.75 -29.76
N CYS A 98 0.80 7.44 -29.93
CA CYS A 98 1.23 6.88 -31.21
C CYS A 98 0.19 7.08 -32.33
N GLU A 99 -1.07 6.74 -32.05
CA GLU A 99 -2.15 6.79 -33.05
C GLU A 99 -2.44 8.21 -33.53
N MET A 100 -2.26 9.20 -32.65
CA MET A 100 -2.63 10.60 -32.92
C MET A 100 -1.42 11.45 -33.36
N SER A 101 -0.19 10.93 -33.29
CA SER A 101 1.04 11.68 -33.64
C SER A 101 1.68 11.23 -34.96
N ALA A 102 0.89 10.67 -35.88
CA ALA A 102 1.40 10.17 -37.16
C ALA A 102 2.15 11.22 -38.01
N THR A 103 1.86 12.51 -37.82
CA THR A 103 2.53 13.60 -38.56
C THR A 103 3.99 13.82 -38.16
N ILE A 104 4.41 13.36 -36.98
CA ILE A 104 5.77 13.50 -36.45
C ILE A 104 6.53 12.18 -36.37
N LEU A 105 5.90 11.08 -36.79
CA LEU A 105 6.48 9.73 -36.83
C LEU A 105 6.86 9.37 -38.26
N ALA A 106 7.80 8.43 -38.40
CA ALA A 106 8.12 7.89 -39.73
C ALA A 106 6.87 7.17 -40.30
N PRO A 107 6.54 7.35 -41.59
CA PRO A 107 5.31 6.80 -42.16
C PRO A 107 5.30 5.27 -42.22
N THR A 108 6.47 4.63 -42.17
CA THR A 108 6.64 3.18 -42.18
C THR A 108 7.78 2.75 -41.26
N GLY A 109 7.52 1.72 -40.46
CA GLY A 109 8.48 1.11 -39.56
C GLY A 109 8.39 1.63 -38.12
N VAL A 110 9.30 1.13 -37.28
CA VAL A 110 9.29 1.42 -35.85
C VAL A 110 10.08 2.70 -35.55
N SER A 111 9.44 3.62 -34.85
CA SER A 111 10.01 4.89 -34.42
C SER A 111 9.76 5.11 -32.93
N VAL A 112 10.70 5.78 -32.26
CA VAL A 112 10.60 6.10 -30.84
C VAL A 112 10.10 7.53 -30.69
N LEU A 113 9.09 7.69 -29.86
CA LEU A 113 8.50 8.96 -29.47
C LEU A 113 8.89 9.26 -28.02
N THR A 114 9.62 10.35 -27.81
CA THR A 114 9.95 10.85 -26.47
C THR A 114 8.91 11.88 -26.07
N LEU A 115 8.23 11.61 -24.96
CA LEU A 115 7.17 12.40 -24.38
C LEU A 115 7.64 13.02 -23.06
N ASN A 116 7.79 14.33 -23.03
CA ASN A 116 7.92 15.08 -21.79
C ASN A 116 6.54 15.62 -21.41
N TYR A 117 6.16 15.48 -20.15
CA TYR A 117 4.86 15.93 -19.67
C TYR A 117 4.96 16.61 -18.31
N THR A 118 4.05 17.57 -18.11
CA THR A 118 3.76 18.15 -16.80
C THR A 118 2.26 18.14 -16.60
N ILE A 119 1.79 17.51 -15.52
CA ILE A 119 0.37 17.27 -15.27
C ILE A 119 -0.01 17.80 -13.89
N SER A 120 -1.19 18.43 -13.79
CA SER A 120 -1.89 18.74 -12.56
C SER A 120 -3.30 18.15 -12.60
N PHE A 121 -3.78 17.66 -11.46
CA PHE A 121 -5.08 17.00 -11.37
C PHE A 121 -5.88 17.52 -10.18
N ASP A 122 -7.10 17.95 -10.49
CA ASP A 122 -8.06 18.48 -9.55
C ASP A 122 -9.29 17.54 -9.51
N MET A 123 -9.83 17.35 -8.32
CA MET A 123 -11.07 16.64 -8.08
C MET A 123 -11.99 17.57 -7.29
N GLU A 124 -13.20 17.82 -7.78
CA GLU A 124 -14.20 18.68 -7.10
C GLU A 124 -13.61 20.04 -6.68
N ALA A 125 -12.82 20.66 -7.58
CA ALA A 125 -12.08 21.89 -7.35
C ALA A 125 -11.03 21.86 -6.21
N LYS A 126 -10.67 20.66 -5.71
CA LYS A 126 -9.54 20.43 -4.81
C LYS A 126 -8.38 19.79 -5.56
N LYS A 127 -7.19 20.35 -5.38
CA LYS A 127 -5.95 19.83 -5.96
C LYS A 127 -5.58 18.50 -5.31
N MET A 128 -5.53 17.44 -6.12
CA MET A 128 -4.99 16.14 -5.70
C MET A 128 -3.47 16.14 -5.83
N PHE A 129 -2.95 16.74 -6.90
CA PHE A 129 -1.53 17.07 -7.03
C PHE A 129 -1.32 18.31 -7.91
N ASP A 130 -0.36 19.13 -7.50
CA ASP A 130 -0.11 20.44 -8.12
C ASP A 130 0.69 20.36 -9.42
N THR A 131 1.79 19.60 -9.43
CA THR A 131 2.69 19.55 -10.60
C THR A 131 3.51 18.27 -10.56
N VAL A 132 3.23 17.36 -11.49
CA VAL A 132 4.00 16.13 -11.70
C VAL A 132 4.63 16.22 -13.09
N SER A 133 5.95 16.31 -13.13
CA SER A 133 6.73 16.31 -14.36
C SER A 133 7.40 14.96 -14.58
N GLY A 134 7.36 14.45 -15.81
CA GLY A 134 8.00 13.19 -16.18
C GLY A 134 8.43 13.17 -17.64
N SER A 135 9.23 12.17 -17.99
CA SER A 135 9.64 11.87 -19.35
C SER A 135 9.42 10.39 -19.61
N LYS A 136 8.89 10.05 -20.78
CA LYS A 136 8.63 8.68 -21.22
C LYS A 136 9.04 8.46 -22.66
N THR A 137 9.50 7.25 -22.95
CA THR A 137 9.73 6.79 -24.31
C THR A 137 8.67 5.77 -24.73
N ILE A 138 8.07 6.00 -25.89
CA ILE A 138 7.01 5.17 -26.46
C ILE A 138 7.47 4.67 -27.81
N GLY A 139 7.49 3.35 -27.98
CA GLY A 139 7.73 2.71 -29.28
C GLY A 139 6.45 2.71 -30.12
N CYS A 140 6.50 3.31 -31.30
CA CYS A 140 5.38 3.36 -32.24
C CYS A 140 5.77 2.65 -33.55
N ASP A 141 4.99 1.66 -33.96
CA ASP A 141 5.13 1.01 -35.27
C ASP A 141 4.07 1.56 -36.22
N CYS A 142 4.51 2.12 -37.34
CA CYS A 142 3.63 2.74 -38.32
C CYS A 142 3.63 1.92 -39.61
N ASP A 143 2.43 1.68 -40.13
CA ASP A 143 2.22 1.13 -41.48
C ASP A 143 1.35 2.11 -42.28
N ASN A 144 1.94 2.71 -43.31
CA ASN A 144 1.29 3.73 -44.15
C ASN A 144 0.64 4.87 -43.33
N SER A 145 1.39 5.44 -42.39
CA SER A 145 0.94 6.52 -41.47
C SER A 145 -0.18 6.12 -40.49
N VAL A 146 -0.53 4.84 -40.40
CA VAL A 146 -1.35 4.29 -39.30
C VAL A 146 -0.41 3.74 -38.25
N CYS A 147 -0.25 4.48 -37.15
CA CYS A 147 0.70 4.16 -36.10
C CYS A 147 0.03 3.45 -34.93
N ARG A 148 0.65 2.39 -34.42
CA ARG A 148 0.22 1.65 -33.22
C ARG A 148 1.34 1.62 -32.20
N MET A 149 0.96 1.58 -30.93
CA MET A 149 1.94 1.43 -29.86
C MET A 149 2.48 -0.01 -29.82
N VAL A 150 3.79 -0.15 -29.65
CA VAL A 150 4.48 -1.42 -29.38
C VAL A 150 4.91 -1.44 -27.92
N PRO A 151 4.23 -2.23 -27.05
CA PRO A 151 4.51 -2.25 -25.61
C PRO A 151 5.95 -2.63 -25.27
N ASP A 152 6.52 -3.61 -25.99
CA ASP A 152 7.86 -4.15 -25.74
C ASP A 152 9.00 -3.15 -26.04
N GLN A 153 8.71 -2.11 -26.82
CA GLN A 153 9.66 -1.03 -27.16
C GLN A 153 9.35 0.28 -26.42
N SER A 154 8.34 0.30 -25.57
CA SER A 154 7.99 1.42 -24.70
C SER A 154 8.57 1.18 -23.31
N ASP A 155 8.84 2.24 -22.54
CA ASP A 155 9.48 2.14 -21.21
C ASP A 155 8.88 1.02 -20.34
N ASN A 156 9.58 -0.12 -20.30
CA ASN A 156 9.26 -1.33 -19.54
C ASN A 156 7.78 -1.83 -19.66
N GLY A 157 7.12 -1.57 -20.79
CA GLY A 157 5.71 -1.93 -21.00
C GLY A 157 4.71 -1.16 -20.13
N LEU A 158 5.09 0.00 -19.58
CA LEU A 158 4.22 0.86 -18.77
C LEU A 158 3.71 2.06 -19.60
N THR A 159 2.46 1.97 -20.04
CA THR A 159 1.82 2.96 -20.91
C THR A 159 1.25 4.18 -20.20
N ASP A 160 1.12 4.13 -18.88
CA ASP A 160 0.35 5.14 -18.14
C ASP A 160 1.26 6.25 -17.67
N LEU A 161 0.85 7.50 -17.87
CA LEU A 161 1.64 8.69 -17.59
C LEU A 161 1.85 8.88 -16.09
N VAL A 162 0.79 8.72 -15.30
CA VAL A 162 0.82 8.88 -13.85
C VAL A 162 -0.07 7.81 -13.26
N TYR A 163 0.44 7.14 -12.23
CA TYR A 163 -0.32 6.29 -11.33
C TYR A 163 -0.40 6.95 -9.98
N PHE A 164 -1.60 7.05 -9.43
CA PHE A 164 -1.79 7.52 -8.06
C PHE A 164 -2.89 6.71 -7.38
N PRO A 165 -2.74 6.49 -6.06
CA PRO A 165 -3.72 5.71 -5.33
C PRO A 165 -4.99 6.52 -5.04
N TRP A 166 -6.13 5.84 -5.02
CA TRP A 166 -7.46 6.39 -4.81
C TRP A 166 -7.98 5.98 -3.43
N PHE A 167 -8.42 6.98 -2.66
CA PHE A 167 -8.85 6.80 -1.28
C PHE A 167 -10.10 7.59 -0.93
N GLN A 168 -10.64 8.32 -1.91
CA GLN A 168 -11.76 9.22 -1.66
C GLN A 168 -13.02 8.43 -1.33
N ASP A 169 -13.14 7.19 -1.82
CA ASP A 169 -14.36 6.37 -1.67
C ASP A 169 -14.21 5.23 -0.65
N ALA A 170 -13.14 5.26 0.16
CA ALA A 170 -12.79 4.18 1.08
C ALA A 170 -13.84 3.89 2.18
N ASP A 171 -14.76 4.82 2.45
CA ASP A 171 -15.89 4.65 3.37
C ASP A 171 -17.16 4.13 2.68
N GLU A 172 -17.39 4.49 1.41
CA GLU A 172 -18.51 3.98 0.61
C GLU A 172 -18.38 2.46 0.43
N ASP A 173 -17.15 1.98 0.22
CA ASP A 173 -16.83 0.55 0.16
C ASP A 173 -17.22 -0.19 1.46
N LEU A 174 -17.21 0.50 2.62
CA LEU A 174 -17.53 -0.07 3.93
C LEU A 174 -19.01 0.03 4.31
N ILE A 175 -19.64 1.17 4.00
CA ILE A 175 -21.04 1.45 4.36
C ILE A 175 -22.00 0.82 3.35
N ARG A 176 -21.58 0.72 2.08
CA ARG A 176 -22.39 0.23 0.97
C ARG A 176 -21.65 -0.85 0.17
N PRO A 177 -21.29 -1.99 0.80
CA PRO A 177 -20.47 -3.05 0.18
C PRO A 177 -21.15 -3.77 -1.01
N LEU A 178 -22.40 -3.42 -1.33
CA LEU A 178 -23.22 -4.03 -2.39
C LEU A 178 -23.48 -3.07 -3.57
N VAL A 179 -22.96 -1.84 -3.53
CA VAL A 179 -23.12 -0.88 -4.61
C VAL A 179 -21.93 -1.02 -5.57
N ALA A 180 -22.22 -1.11 -6.87
CA ALA A 180 -21.22 -1.38 -7.90
C ALA A 180 -20.42 -0.13 -8.33
N ASP A 181 -21.02 1.05 -8.23
CA ASP A 181 -20.43 2.32 -8.63
C ASP A 181 -20.59 3.36 -7.50
N THR A 182 -19.59 4.22 -7.32
CA THR A 182 -19.58 5.29 -6.31
C THR A 182 -20.39 6.50 -6.77
N ASP A 183 -20.58 7.47 -5.89
CA ASP A 183 -21.16 8.76 -6.28
C ASP A 183 -20.29 9.44 -7.38
N PRO A 184 -20.89 10.19 -8.32
CA PRO A 184 -20.15 10.75 -9.45
C PRO A 184 -19.18 11.85 -8.99
N HIS A 185 -17.92 11.74 -9.39
CA HIS A 185 -16.89 12.73 -9.13
C HIS A 185 -16.62 13.60 -10.36
N GLU A 186 -16.29 14.87 -10.12
CA GLU A 186 -15.81 15.78 -11.15
C GLU A 186 -14.28 15.82 -11.16
N PHE A 187 -13.69 15.38 -12.26
CA PHE A 187 -12.26 15.36 -12.49
C PHE A 187 -11.88 16.45 -13.48
N THR A 188 -10.86 17.24 -13.15
CA THR A 188 -10.25 18.21 -14.06
C THR A 188 -8.75 17.93 -14.17
N LEU A 189 -8.31 17.70 -15.40
CA LEU A 189 -6.93 17.40 -15.75
C LEU A 189 -6.37 18.56 -16.57
N ARG A 190 -5.24 19.13 -16.14
CA ARG A 190 -4.46 20.08 -16.93
C ARG A 190 -3.09 19.48 -17.18
N ALA A 191 -2.70 19.46 -18.44
CA ALA A 191 -1.45 18.83 -18.84
C ALA A 191 -0.78 19.62 -19.95
N THR A 192 0.54 19.71 -19.88
CA THR A 192 1.39 20.22 -20.97
C THR A 192 2.26 19.09 -21.45
N PHE A 193 2.26 18.85 -22.76
CA PHE A 193 3.02 17.80 -23.41
C PHE A 193 3.99 18.40 -24.41
N GLU A 194 5.19 17.83 -24.46
CA GLU A 194 6.21 18.10 -25.46
C GLU A 194 6.63 16.76 -26.07
N LEU A 195 6.44 16.65 -27.38
CA LEU A 195 6.73 15.47 -28.16
C LEU A 195 8.02 15.69 -28.95
N SER A 196 8.86 14.66 -29.01
CA SER A 196 10.01 14.66 -29.91
C SER A 196 10.22 13.27 -30.50
N SER A 197 10.59 13.22 -31.78
CA SER A 197 10.95 12.00 -32.48
C SER A 197 12.25 12.22 -33.25
N SER A 198 12.94 11.14 -33.59
CA SER A 198 14.11 11.18 -34.47
C SER A 198 13.76 11.57 -35.91
N TYR A 199 12.48 11.50 -36.28
CA TYR A 199 11.97 11.95 -37.56
C TYR A 199 11.74 13.47 -37.54
N VAL A 200 12.46 14.20 -38.40
CA VAL A 200 12.31 15.66 -38.54
C VAL A 200 11.07 15.94 -39.39
N SER A 201 9.95 16.17 -38.71
CA SER A 201 8.72 16.65 -39.32
C SER A 201 8.62 18.18 -39.20
N ALA A 202 8.19 18.84 -40.28
CA ALA A 202 7.93 20.28 -40.31
C ALA A 202 6.46 20.63 -40.06
N THR A 203 5.63 19.64 -39.69
CA THR A 203 4.20 19.83 -39.49
C THR A 203 3.83 19.70 -38.02
N PRO A 204 2.88 20.52 -37.53
CA PRO A 204 2.42 20.41 -36.16
C PRO A 204 1.74 19.07 -35.90
N VAL A 205 1.76 18.63 -34.64
CA VAL A 205 1.07 17.42 -34.19
C VAL A 205 -0.44 17.60 -34.40
N SER A 206 -1.02 16.76 -35.24
CA SER A 206 -2.45 16.77 -35.53
C SER A 206 -2.93 15.37 -35.94
N PRO A 207 -3.99 14.82 -35.31
CA PRO A 207 -4.81 15.41 -34.25
C PRO A 207 -4.11 15.44 -32.87
N ILE A 208 -4.53 16.34 -31.97
CA ILE A 208 -3.98 16.39 -30.61
C ILE A 208 -4.41 15.12 -29.83
N PRO A 209 -3.47 14.32 -29.28
CA PRO A 209 -3.75 13.07 -28.58
C PRO A 209 -4.82 13.18 -27.48
N HIS A 210 -5.83 12.32 -27.52
CA HIS A 210 -6.85 12.23 -26.48
C HIS A 210 -6.28 11.55 -25.22
N LEU A 211 -6.74 12.02 -24.06
CA LEU A 211 -6.38 11.46 -22.76
C LEU A 211 -7.55 10.61 -22.26
N SER A 212 -7.21 9.48 -21.67
CA SER A 212 -8.14 8.60 -20.98
C SER A 212 -7.76 8.47 -19.52
N PHE A 213 -8.76 8.27 -18.71
CA PHE A 213 -8.65 8.05 -17.28
C PHE A 213 -9.05 6.62 -16.98
N LEU A 214 -8.24 5.89 -16.21
CA LEU A 214 -8.45 4.48 -15.94
C LEU A 214 -8.58 4.25 -14.45
N ALA A 215 -9.66 3.56 -14.08
CA ALA A 215 -9.86 3.05 -12.74
C ALA A 215 -9.42 1.59 -12.66
N HIS A 216 -8.54 1.32 -11.70
CA HIS A 216 -8.04 -0.01 -11.37
C HIS A 216 -8.75 -0.48 -10.10
N TYR A 217 -9.58 -1.52 -10.23
CA TYR A 217 -10.42 -2.01 -9.14
C TYR A 217 -10.33 -3.53 -9.02
N SER A 218 -10.55 -4.04 -7.81
CA SER A 218 -10.57 -5.48 -7.56
C SER A 218 -11.55 -5.84 -6.46
N TYR A 219 -12.42 -6.80 -6.74
CA TYR A 219 -13.44 -7.26 -5.79
C TYR A 219 -12.85 -7.85 -4.49
N ILE A 220 -11.59 -8.31 -4.51
CA ILE A 220 -10.94 -8.81 -3.30
C ILE A 220 -10.81 -7.74 -2.21
N GLU A 221 -10.75 -6.47 -2.60
CA GLU A 221 -10.62 -5.35 -1.66
C GLU A 221 -11.83 -5.24 -0.74
N HIS A 222 -13.05 -5.48 -1.24
CA HIS A 222 -14.24 -5.55 -0.38
C HIS A 222 -14.15 -6.68 0.65
N VAL A 223 -13.58 -7.82 0.26
CA VAL A 223 -13.38 -8.95 1.18
C VAL A 223 -12.36 -8.59 2.26
N ILE A 224 -11.27 -7.93 1.87
CA ILE A 224 -10.23 -7.46 2.79
C ILE A 224 -10.81 -6.46 3.80
N ASP A 225 -11.59 -5.48 3.32
CA ASP A 225 -12.19 -4.46 4.18
C ASP A 225 -13.22 -5.08 5.15
N LEU A 226 -14.02 -6.05 4.72
CA LEU A 226 -14.92 -6.81 5.59
C LEU A 226 -14.15 -7.61 6.65
N VAL A 227 -13.06 -8.29 6.26
CA VAL A 227 -12.21 -9.03 7.18
C VAL A 227 -11.59 -8.10 8.22
N ASN A 228 -11.12 -6.92 7.83
CA ASN A 228 -10.56 -5.93 8.74
C ASN A 228 -11.58 -5.48 9.80
N VAL A 229 -12.84 -5.23 9.40
CA VAL A 229 -13.93 -4.91 10.35
C VAL A 229 -14.22 -6.06 11.29
N LEU A 230 -14.23 -7.30 10.79
CA LEU A 230 -14.45 -8.48 11.61
C LEU A 230 -13.34 -8.67 12.65
N VAL A 231 -12.08 -8.48 12.26
CA VAL A 231 -10.93 -8.54 13.17
C VAL A 231 -11.03 -7.44 14.23
N PHE A 232 -11.38 -6.21 13.85
CA PHE A 232 -11.61 -5.12 14.80
C PHE A 232 -12.71 -5.44 15.84
N ALA A 233 -13.83 -6.00 15.39
CA ALA A 233 -14.91 -6.42 16.28
C ALA A 233 -14.48 -7.55 17.23
N LEU A 234 -13.67 -8.50 16.75
CA LEU A 234 -13.08 -9.55 17.57
C LEU A 234 -12.13 -8.98 18.62
N ASP A 235 -11.25 -8.04 18.26
CA ASP A 235 -10.33 -7.41 19.21
C ASP A 235 -11.06 -6.66 20.33
N LEU A 236 -12.14 -5.93 19.98
CA LEU A 236 -13.03 -5.31 20.95
C LEU A 236 -13.65 -6.32 21.92
N LEU A 237 -14.16 -7.43 21.39
CA LEU A 237 -14.75 -8.50 22.18
C LEU A 237 -13.72 -9.12 23.11
N VAL A 238 -12.50 -9.40 22.63
CA VAL A 238 -11.43 -9.99 23.43
C VAL A 238 -11.01 -9.06 24.57
N ILE A 239 -10.85 -7.76 24.30
CA ILE A 239 -10.57 -6.76 25.35
C ILE A 239 -11.68 -6.74 26.41
N PHE A 240 -12.94 -6.75 25.97
CA PHE A 240 -14.07 -6.71 26.89
C PHE A 240 -14.14 -7.95 27.78
N VAL A 241 -13.99 -9.14 27.17
CA VAL A 241 -13.95 -10.42 27.89
C VAL A 241 -12.78 -10.45 28.87
N TRP A 242 -11.59 -10.03 28.44
CA TRP A 242 -10.41 -9.96 29.30
C TRP A 242 -10.62 -9.01 30.48
N GLY A 243 -11.15 -7.81 30.23
CA GLY A 243 -11.47 -6.83 31.27
C GLY A 243 -12.50 -7.35 32.27
N TYR A 244 -13.53 -8.06 31.79
CA TYR A 244 -14.54 -8.67 32.64
C TYR A 244 -13.96 -9.77 33.56
N LEU A 245 -13.15 -10.67 32.99
CA LEU A 245 -12.52 -11.77 33.72
C LEU A 245 -11.48 -11.29 34.74
N THR A 246 -10.77 -10.21 34.43
CA THR A 246 -9.69 -9.68 35.29
C THR A 246 -10.15 -8.66 36.34
N ARG A 247 -11.40 -8.18 36.27
CA ARG A 247 -11.95 -7.14 37.16
C ARG A 247 -11.88 -7.48 38.66
N LYS A 248 -11.98 -8.75 39.02
CA LYS A 248 -12.07 -9.21 40.43
C LYS A 248 -10.74 -9.66 41.05
N VAL A 249 -9.62 -9.46 40.37
CA VAL A 249 -8.33 -9.95 40.86
C VAL A 249 -7.62 -8.83 41.64
N GLU A 250 -7.42 -9.05 42.94
CA GLU A 250 -6.78 -8.08 43.85
C GLU A 250 -5.28 -7.86 43.58
N HIS A 251 -4.58 -8.85 43.02
CA HIS A 251 -3.15 -8.75 42.72
C HIS A 251 -2.90 -8.55 41.22
N LYS A 252 -2.40 -7.37 40.85
CA LYS A 252 -1.96 -7.06 39.49
C LYS A 252 -0.59 -7.69 39.22
N LEU A 253 -0.60 -8.94 38.78
CA LEU A 253 0.59 -9.59 38.26
C LEU A 253 1.09 -8.85 37.00
N PRO A 254 2.41 -8.63 36.86
CA PRO A 254 2.99 -7.93 35.71
C PRO A 254 2.69 -8.64 34.37
N GLU A 255 2.50 -9.96 34.38
CA GLU A 255 2.08 -10.75 33.21
C GLU A 255 0.71 -10.34 32.69
N ARG A 256 -0.26 -10.13 33.59
CA ARG A 256 -1.62 -9.73 33.23
C ARG A 256 -1.64 -8.29 32.71
N SER A 257 -0.74 -7.44 33.22
CA SER A 257 -0.51 -6.10 32.67
C SER A 257 0.06 -6.17 31.25
N LEU A 258 1.03 -7.05 31.00
CA LEU A 258 1.61 -7.23 29.66
C LEU A 258 0.57 -7.74 28.65
N ILE A 259 -0.26 -8.72 29.04
CA ILE A 259 -1.36 -9.20 28.18
C ILE A 259 -2.35 -8.08 27.89
N SER A 260 -2.69 -7.25 28.90
CA SER A 260 -3.58 -6.10 28.69
C SER A 260 -2.98 -5.09 27.71
N VAL A 261 -1.66 -4.87 27.75
CA VAL A 261 -0.95 -4.03 26.77
C VAL A 261 -1.00 -4.65 25.38
N ILE A 262 -0.75 -5.96 25.24
CA ILE A 262 -0.82 -6.66 23.94
C ILE A 262 -2.22 -6.53 23.33
N LEU A 263 -3.27 -6.75 24.12
CA LEU A 263 -4.65 -6.63 23.66
C LEU A 263 -4.99 -5.18 23.26
N PHE A 264 -4.53 -4.20 24.03
CA PHE A 264 -4.72 -2.79 23.70
C PHE A 264 -4.00 -2.41 22.39
N VAL A 265 -2.78 -2.92 22.18
CA VAL A 265 -2.04 -2.72 20.93
C VAL A 265 -2.76 -3.35 19.74
N ASN A 266 -3.37 -4.54 19.90
CA ASN A 266 -4.21 -5.14 18.86
C ASN A 266 -5.38 -4.24 18.47
N PHE A 267 -6.17 -3.79 19.44
CA PHE A 267 -7.31 -2.91 19.20
C PHE A 267 -6.91 -1.59 18.53
N ILE A 268 -5.77 -1.04 18.95
CA ILE A 268 -5.20 0.15 18.34
C ILE A 268 -4.77 -0.12 16.89
N ALA A 269 -4.15 -1.27 16.62
CA ALA A 269 -3.70 -1.65 15.28
C ALA A 269 -4.89 -1.80 14.32
N THR A 270 -5.96 -2.42 14.78
CA THR A 270 -7.14 -2.72 13.95
C THR A 270 -8.17 -1.59 13.93
N PHE A 271 -7.87 -0.46 14.57
CA PHE A 271 -8.76 0.69 14.61
C PHE A 271 -8.94 1.30 13.20
N PRO A 272 -10.18 1.49 12.71
CA PRO A 272 -10.44 1.95 11.34
C PRO A 272 -10.29 3.48 11.22
N PHE A 273 -9.05 3.99 11.31
CA PHE A 273 -8.74 5.43 11.27
C PHE A 273 -9.29 6.14 10.04
N MET A 274 -9.13 5.56 8.84
CA MET A 274 -9.64 6.15 7.60
C MET A 274 -11.15 6.41 7.67
N PHE A 275 -11.93 5.42 8.08
CA PHE A 275 -13.38 5.53 8.24
C PHE A 275 -13.76 6.61 9.28
N VAL A 276 -13.14 6.55 10.46
CA VAL A 276 -13.44 7.48 11.56
C VAL A 276 -13.10 8.93 11.16
N THR A 277 -11.94 9.15 10.56
CA THR A 277 -11.53 10.49 10.12
C THR A 277 -12.44 11.04 9.04
N LYS A 278 -12.83 10.25 8.04
CA LYS A 278 -13.77 10.71 7.01
C LYS A 278 -15.15 11.02 7.59
N PHE A 279 -15.65 10.20 8.52
CA PHE A 279 -16.96 10.40 9.15
C PHE A 279 -17.01 11.69 10.00
N PHE A 280 -16.00 11.94 10.84
CA PHE A 280 -15.99 13.10 11.73
C PHE A 280 -15.39 14.37 11.11
N PHE A 281 -14.51 14.23 10.12
CA PHE A 281 -13.74 15.32 9.51
C PHE A 281 -13.72 15.22 7.97
N PRO A 282 -14.88 15.20 7.30
CA PRO A 282 -14.98 14.92 5.86
C PRO A 282 -14.26 15.94 4.95
N THR A 283 -14.06 17.17 5.43
CA THR A 283 -13.54 18.27 4.59
C THR A 283 -12.27 18.93 5.12
N SER A 284 -11.88 18.67 6.36
CA SER A 284 -10.80 19.39 7.05
C SER A 284 -9.45 18.68 7.01
N VAL A 285 -9.41 17.38 6.73
CA VAL A 285 -8.18 16.58 6.72
C VAL A 285 -7.96 15.99 5.33
N SER A 286 -6.73 16.07 4.83
CA SER A 286 -6.40 15.39 3.57
C SER A 286 -6.37 13.88 3.79
N LEU A 287 -7.23 13.14 3.08
CA LEU A 287 -7.30 11.68 3.19
C LEU A 287 -6.00 10.98 2.80
N HIS A 288 -5.21 11.61 1.92
CA HIS A 288 -3.87 11.15 1.58
C HIS A 288 -2.95 11.09 2.81
N GLN A 289 -2.95 12.12 3.67
CA GLN A 289 -2.14 12.12 4.90
C GLN A 289 -2.65 11.09 5.90
N VAL A 290 -3.97 10.90 6.00
CA VAL A 290 -4.54 9.86 6.87
C VAL A 290 -4.13 8.47 6.40
N TYR A 291 -4.12 8.21 5.09
CA TYR A 291 -3.69 6.93 4.54
C TYR A 291 -2.23 6.64 4.87
N LEU A 292 -1.33 7.60 4.63
CA LEU A 292 0.09 7.46 4.98
C LEU A 292 0.28 7.24 6.50
N PHE A 293 -0.51 7.94 7.32
CA PHE A 293 -0.54 7.73 8.75
C PHE A 293 -0.98 6.30 9.12
N CYS A 294 -2.02 5.76 8.48
CA CYS A 294 -2.52 4.40 8.75
C CYS A 294 -1.46 3.33 8.46
N HIS A 295 -0.71 3.46 7.37
CA HIS A 295 0.41 2.56 7.05
C HIS A 295 1.51 2.63 8.09
N ALA A 296 1.95 3.85 8.42
CA ALA A 296 2.94 4.05 9.47
C ALA A 296 2.45 3.49 10.81
N TRP A 297 1.17 3.73 11.16
CA TRP A 297 0.54 3.27 12.38
C TRP A 297 0.47 1.74 12.48
N GLN A 298 0.09 1.08 11.39
CA GLN A 298 -0.01 -0.37 11.35
C GLN A 298 1.38 -1.02 11.49
N ALA A 299 2.40 -0.46 10.83
CA ALA A 299 3.78 -0.90 10.99
C ALA A 299 4.28 -0.68 12.44
N CYS A 300 4.00 0.50 13.02
CA CYS A 300 4.35 0.79 14.42
C CYS A 300 3.69 -0.19 15.39
N SER A 301 2.39 -0.41 15.25
CA SER A 301 1.59 -1.25 16.14
C SER A 301 2.03 -2.71 16.04
N SER A 302 2.31 -3.20 14.83
CA SER A 302 2.87 -4.55 14.61
C SER A 302 4.25 -4.71 15.27
N GLY A 303 5.11 -3.69 15.18
CA GLY A 303 6.41 -3.67 15.85
C GLY A 303 6.30 -3.70 17.37
N ILE A 304 5.40 -2.90 17.95
CA ILE A 304 5.12 -2.87 19.39
C ILE A 304 4.55 -4.23 19.84
N TRP A 305 3.63 -4.81 19.07
CA TRP A 305 3.05 -6.12 19.36
C TRP A 305 4.11 -7.22 19.44
N LEU A 306 5.02 -7.27 18.47
CA LEU A 306 6.10 -8.24 18.43
C LEU A 306 7.09 -8.05 19.57
N LEU A 307 7.37 -6.79 19.95
CA LEU A 307 8.18 -6.45 21.11
C LEU A 307 7.53 -6.89 22.44
N CYS A 308 6.22 -6.71 22.60
CA CYS A 308 5.46 -7.22 23.74
C CYS A 308 5.48 -8.76 23.80
N LEU A 309 5.38 -9.44 22.65
CA LEU A 309 5.50 -10.90 22.57
C LEU A 309 6.90 -11.38 22.97
N LEU A 310 7.96 -10.70 22.50
CA LEU A 310 9.34 -10.97 22.92
C LEU A 310 9.57 -10.72 24.41
N PHE A 311 8.86 -9.75 25.01
CA PHE A 311 8.88 -9.58 26.46
C PHE A 311 8.22 -10.74 27.18
N ALA A 312 7.07 -11.20 26.67
CA ALA A 312 6.32 -12.28 27.29
C ALA A 312 7.09 -13.61 27.27
N LEU A 313 7.73 -13.95 26.14
CA LEU A 313 8.58 -15.13 26.01
C LEU A 313 9.78 -15.10 26.96
N ASP A 314 10.38 -13.93 27.16
CA ASP A 314 11.57 -13.83 28.01
C ASP A 314 11.22 -13.81 29.50
N MET A 315 10.06 -13.23 29.86
CA MET A 315 9.48 -13.39 31.20
C MET A 315 9.28 -14.86 31.54
N GLN A 316 8.89 -15.69 30.57
CA GLN A 316 8.78 -17.15 30.72
C GLN A 316 10.12 -17.85 30.89
N ARG A 317 11.15 -17.41 30.16
CA ARG A 317 12.48 -18.02 30.22
C ARG A 317 13.23 -17.66 31.49
N LYS A 318 13.25 -16.38 31.88
CA LYS A 318 14.11 -15.87 32.95
C LYS A 318 13.40 -15.78 34.30
N ARG A 319 12.07 -15.62 34.34
CA ARG A 319 11.27 -15.43 35.57
C ARG A 319 11.77 -14.30 36.48
N VAL A 320 12.47 -13.31 35.91
CA VAL A 320 13.11 -12.18 36.59
C VAL A 320 12.66 -10.87 35.97
N PHE A 321 12.29 -9.89 36.80
CA PHE A 321 11.84 -8.56 36.41
C PHE A 321 12.93 -7.50 36.66
N GLY A 322 13.88 -7.33 35.72
CA GLY A 322 14.95 -6.34 35.82
C GLY A 322 14.78 -5.16 34.87
N CYS A 323 14.69 -3.92 35.38
CA CYS A 323 14.47 -2.68 34.60
C CYS A 323 15.51 -2.46 33.48
N ARG A 324 16.79 -2.80 33.76
CA ARG A 324 17.91 -2.68 32.81
C ARG A 324 17.74 -3.55 31.56
N PHE A 325 17.02 -4.65 31.70
CA PHE A 325 16.75 -5.59 30.61
C PHE A 325 15.64 -5.10 29.68
N TYR A 326 14.63 -4.41 30.23
CA TYR A 326 13.57 -3.75 29.45
C TYR A 326 14.10 -2.60 28.60
N LEU A 327 15.04 -1.82 29.15
CA LEU A 327 15.66 -0.70 28.46
C LEU A 327 16.33 -1.11 27.14
N VAL A 328 17.07 -2.22 27.08
CA VAL A 328 17.78 -2.64 25.85
C VAL A 328 16.83 -3.03 24.72
N LYS A 329 15.74 -3.73 25.05
CA LYS A 329 14.73 -4.11 24.05
C LYS A 329 13.93 -2.90 23.57
N LEU A 330 13.63 -1.99 24.49
CA LEU A 330 12.89 -0.76 24.19
C LEU A 330 13.75 0.21 23.35
N THR A 331 15.04 0.35 23.66
CA THR A 331 15.96 1.15 22.82
C THR A 331 16.14 0.54 21.44
N LEU A 332 16.29 -0.78 21.33
CA LEU A 332 16.35 -1.46 20.02
C LEU A 332 15.06 -1.22 19.23
N GLY A 333 13.90 -1.36 19.87
CA GLY A 333 12.60 -1.07 19.27
C GLY A 333 12.48 0.36 18.77
N VAL A 334 12.86 1.34 19.60
CA VAL A 334 12.85 2.77 19.22
C VAL A 334 13.79 3.04 18.04
N VAL A 335 14.98 2.46 18.03
CA VAL A 335 15.96 2.64 16.94
C VAL A 335 15.42 2.07 15.62
N VAL A 336 14.90 0.83 15.63
CA VAL A 336 14.35 0.18 14.44
C VAL A 336 13.12 0.94 13.93
N LEU A 337 12.24 1.36 14.84
CA LEU A 337 11.04 2.13 14.50
C LEU A 337 11.40 3.50 13.89
N SER A 338 12.35 4.20 14.49
CA SER A 338 12.80 5.51 14.01
C SER A 338 13.46 5.38 12.63
N LEU A 339 14.26 4.33 12.41
CA LEU A 339 14.86 4.04 11.10
C LEU A 339 13.79 3.74 10.06
N TYR A 340 12.78 2.93 10.40
CA TYR A 340 11.67 2.61 9.50
C TYR A 340 10.88 3.86 9.12
N LEU A 341 10.50 4.68 10.10
CA LEU A 341 9.78 5.94 9.86
C LEU A 341 10.61 6.92 9.04
N TRP A 342 11.92 7.02 9.31
CA TRP A 342 12.81 7.82 8.47
C TRP A 342 12.79 7.30 7.03
N VAL A 343 13.05 6.01 6.80
CA VAL A 343 13.04 5.44 5.45
C VAL A 343 11.70 5.70 4.75
N TYR A 344 10.57 5.51 5.45
CA TYR A 344 9.23 5.70 4.91
C TYR A 344 8.92 7.16 4.54
N TYR A 345 9.33 8.13 5.35
CA TYR A 345 9.09 9.56 5.10
C TYR A 345 10.20 10.25 4.29
N SER A 346 11.32 9.58 4.06
CA SER A 346 12.34 10.06 3.13
C SER A 346 11.82 9.97 1.69
N THR A 347 12.52 10.59 0.73
CA THR A 347 12.22 10.47 -0.71
C THR A 347 12.71 9.14 -1.33
N LEU A 348 13.33 8.27 -0.52
CA LEU A 348 13.86 6.96 -0.94
C LEU A 348 12.81 5.86 -1.24
N PRO A 349 11.56 5.83 -0.72
CA PRO A 349 10.58 4.76 -0.97
C PRO A 349 10.21 4.60 -2.44
N TYR A 350 10.26 5.70 -3.20
CA TYR A 350 9.98 5.68 -4.65
C TYR A 350 10.94 4.72 -5.37
N GLN A 351 12.19 4.60 -4.91
CA GLN A 351 13.18 3.69 -5.50
C GLN A 351 12.96 2.23 -5.11
N TRP A 352 12.46 1.94 -3.90
CA TRP A 352 12.29 0.56 -3.43
C TRP A 352 11.03 -0.13 -3.98
N ILE A 353 9.92 0.60 -4.14
CA ILE A 353 8.72 0.07 -4.80
C ILE A 353 9.00 -0.23 -6.28
N LEU A 354 9.79 0.63 -6.94
CA LEU A 354 10.31 0.35 -8.28
C LEU A 354 11.21 -0.90 -8.28
N MET A 355 12.13 -1.07 -7.31
CA MET A 355 13.00 -2.25 -7.23
C MET A 355 12.27 -3.57 -6.89
N LEU A 356 11.18 -3.53 -6.12
CA LEU A 356 10.38 -4.74 -5.82
C LEU A 356 9.48 -5.15 -6.99
N ASN A 357 8.98 -4.20 -7.79
CA ASN A 357 8.30 -4.53 -9.06
C ASN A 357 9.29 -5.08 -10.11
N VAL A 358 10.55 -4.63 -10.09
CA VAL A 358 11.63 -5.10 -10.99
C VAL A 358 12.02 -6.57 -10.73
N SER A 359 11.97 -7.04 -9.48
CA SER A 359 12.35 -8.42 -9.15
C SER A 359 11.25 -9.44 -9.42
N TRP A 360 9.96 -9.06 -9.40
CA TRP A 360 8.86 -10.01 -9.63
C TRP A 360 8.56 -10.26 -11.11
N ARG A 361 8.57 -9.24 -11.98
CA ARG A 361 8.31 -9.43 -13.43
C ARG A 361 9.46 -10.08 -14.19
N SER A 362 10.69 -9.95 -13.70
CA SER A 362 11.85 -10.64 -14.28
C SER A 362 11.85 -12.17 -14.00
N LEU A 363 11.02 -12.63 -13.07
CA LEU A 363 10.81 -14.05 -12.76
C LEU A 363 9.59 -14.66 -13.46
N SER A 364 8.72 -13.85 -14.08
CA SER A 364 7.49 -14.32 -14.74
C SER A 364 7.58 -14.46 -16.27
N VAL A 365 8.76 -14.30 -16.87
CA VAL A 365 8.98 -14.67 -18.26
C VAL A 365 9.44 -16.13 -18.31
N PRO A 366 8.59 -17.12 -18.63
CA PRO A 366 9.10 -18.39 -19.08
C PRO A 366 9.87 -18.15 -20.38
N SER A 367 11.13 -18.54 -20.39
CA SER A 367 11.94 -18.65 -21.60
C SER A 367 11.30 -19.67 -22.56
N SER A 368 10.34 -19.26 -23.36
CA SER A 368 9.94 -19.97 -24.58
C SER A 368 10.63 -19.33 -25.77
N ALA A 369 11.95 -19.51 -25.83
CA ALA A 369 12.76 -19.34 -27.03
C ALA A 369 13.62 -20.61 -27.17
N ALA A 370 12.98 -21.68 -27.62
CA ALA A 370 13.64 -22.89 -28.10
C ALA A 370 12.69 -23.65 -29.05
N SER A 371 12.51 -23.12 -30.26
CA SER A 371 12.36 -23.87 -31.51
C SER A 371 12.39 -22.92 -32.69
#